data_AF-A0AAW2K5B2-F1
#
_entry.id   AF-A0AAW2K5B2-F1
#
_cell.length_a   1.000
_cell.length_b   1.000
_cell.length_c   1.000
_cell.angle_alpha   90.00
_cell.angle_beta   90.00
_cell.angle_gamma   90.00
#
_symmetry.space_group_name_H-M   'P 1'
#
loop_
_entity.id
_entity.type
_entity.pdbx_description
1 polymer ?
#
loop_
_entity_poly.entity_id
_entity_poly.type
_entity_poly.pdbx_seq_one_letter_code
_entity_poly.pdbx_strand_id
1 'polypeptide(L)'
;MLFYLATLNLTRLLSEEAPVVSEGETDTQKRVAMDSWEYGDFLCRNYILNCLSDTLYNVYSLAKTARALWESLEKKYKTEDAGMKKFIVRKFFESKLVDSKIVMNQVEEFQIIPA
;
A
#
# COMPACT_ATOMS: atom_id res chain seq x y z
N MET A 1 -1.85 5.64 -5.75
CA MET A 1 -1.23 4.80 -4.70
C MET A 1 -0.74 5.60 -3.51
N LEU A 2 0.26 6.49 -3.63
CA LEU A 2 0.77 7.28 -2.50
C LEU A 2 -0.30 8.09 -1.75
N PHE A 3 -1.24 8.72 -2.49
CA PHE A 3 -2.36 9.44 -1.88
C PHE A 3 -3.24 8.54 -0.98
N TYR A 4 -3.45 7.28 -1.38
CA TYR A 4 -4.25 6.33 -0.59
C TYR A 4 -3.50 5.82 0.65
N LEU A 5 -2.19 5.58 0.54
CA LEU A 5 -1.36 5.26 1.71
C LEU A 5 -1.26 6.43 2.69
N ALA A 6 -1.28 7.67 2.18
CA ALA A 6 -1.32 8.88 3.00
C ALA A 6 -2.64 9.00 3.77
N THR A 7 -3.79 8.70 3.15
CA THR A 7 -5.09 8.67 3.87
C THR A 7 -5.13 7.61 4.98
N LEU A 8 -4.32 6.55 4.86
CA LEU A 8 -4.22 5.48 5.86
C LEU A 8 -3.09 5.70 6.89
N ASN A 9 -2.37 6.83 6.83
CA ASN A 9 -1.18 7.10 7.65
C ASN A 9 -0.09 6.02 7.55
N LEU A 10 0.00 5.33 6.41
CA LEU A 10 1.00 4.27 6.15
C LEU A 10 2.23 4.79 5.40
N THR A 11 2.21 6.04 4.92
CA THR A 11 3.33 6.66 4.20
C THR A 11 4.61 6.70 5.01
N ARG A 12 4.52 6.82 6.34
CA ARG A 12 5.70 6.78 7.24
C ARG A 12 6.50 5.49 7.10
N LEU A 13 5.85 4.36 6.85
CA LEU A 13 6.50 3.05 6.69
C LEU A 13 7.32 2.93 5.40
N LEU A 14 7.16 3.87 4.48
CA LEU A 14 7.95 3.94 3.25
C LEU A 14 9.24 4.74 3.42
N SER A 15 9.42 5.43 4.56
CA SER A 15 10.54 6.36 4.78
C SER A 15 11.24 6.14 6.12
N GLU A 16 10.51 5.75 7.16
CA GLU A 16 11.05 5.50 8.49
C GLU A 16 11.61 4.06 8.61
N GLU A 17 12.60 3.90 9.49
CA GLU A 17 13.10 2.59 9.90
C GLU A 17 12.19 2.00 10.98
N ALA A 18 12.25 0.67 11.17
CA ALA A 18 11.58 0.04 12.30
C ALA A 18 12.00 0.69 13.63
N PRO A 19 11.10 0.80 14.63
CA PRO A 19 11.40 1.45 15.89
C PRO A 19 12.66 0.86 16.52
N VAL A 20 13.68 1.69 16.73
CA VAL A 20 14.87 1.30 17.48
C VAL A 20 14.55 1.46 18.96
N VAL A 21 14.60 0.34 19.66
CA VAL A 21 14.28 0.22 21.08
C VAL A 21 15.14 1.18 21.91
N SER A 22 14.53 2.10 22.66
CA SER A 22 15.28 3.02 23.54
C SER A 22 15.50 2.45 24.95
N GLU A 23 16.61 2.83 25.59
CA GLU A 23 16.89 2.53 26.99
C GLU A 23 15.97 3.36 27.90
N GLY A 24 14.80 2.82 28.23
CA GLY A 24 13.85 3.45 29.15
C GLY A 24 12.42 2.96 29.04
N GLU A 25 12.04 2.38 27.89
CA GLU A 25 10.69 1.82 27.71
C GLU A 25 10.56 0.44 28.36
N THR A 26 9.37 0.13 28.88
CA THR A 26 9.09 -1.21 29.42
C THR A 26 9.07 -2.25 28.30
N ASP A 27 9.49 -3.49 28.59
CA ASP A 27 9.48 -4.59 27.60
C ASP A 27 8.11 -4.80 26.94
N THR A 28 7.02 -4.49 27.65
CA THR A 28 5.65 -4.56 27.13
C THR A 28 5.36 -3.47 26.10
N GLN A 29 5.74 -2.22 26.38
CA GLN A 29 5.55 -1.10 25.43
C GLN A 29 6.36 -1.31 24.14
N LYS A 30 7.58 -1.82 24.29
CA LYS A 30 8.46 -2.17 23.16
C LYS A 30 7.83 -3.21 22.25
N ARG A 31 7.29 -4.29 22.82
CA ARG A 31 6.58 -5.34 22.05
C ARG A 31 5.37 -4.78 21.32
N VAL A 32 4.53 -3.99 21.99
CA VAL A 32 3.34 -3.38 21.37
C VAL A 32 3.71 -2.46 20.21
N ALA A 33 4.77 -1.65 20.35
CA ALA A 33 5.24 -0.76 19.28
C ALA A 33 5.78 -1.56 18.08
N MET A 34 6.55 -2.62 18.33
CA MET A 34 7.04 -3.52 17.28
C MET A 34 5.91 -4.26 16.57
N ASP A 35 4.96 -4.84 17.31
CA ASP A 35 3.81 -5.55 16.74
C ASP A 35 2.96 -4.62 15.87
N SER A 36 2.72 -3.39 16.34
CA SER A 36 2.00 -2.38 15.55
C SER A 36 2.76 -1.97 14.30
N TRP A 37 4.09 -1.92 14.35
CA TRP A 37 4.91 -1.62 13.19
C TRP A 37 4.89 -2.75 12.16
N GLU A 38 5.09 -4.00 12.59
CA GLU A 38 5.05 -5.17 11.72
C GLU A 38 3.69 -5.32 11.03
N TYR A 39 2.61 -5.11 11.78
CA TYR A 39 1.26 -5.12 11.22
C TYR A 39 1.06 -4.01 10.18
N GLY A 40 1.55 -2.80 10.47
CA GLY A 40 1.53 -1.68 9.53
C GLY A 40 2.32 -1.97 8.25
N ASP A 41 3.55 -2.49 8.39
CA ASP A 41 4.41 -2.87 7.26
C ASP A 41 3.74 -3.95 6.39
N PHE A 42 3.17 -4.98 7.02
CA PHE A 42 2.41 -6.01 6.33
C PHE A 42 1.26 -5.43 5.51
N LEU A 43 0.44 -4.56 6.11
CA LEU A 43 -0.68 -3.92 5.39
C LEU A 43 -0.18 -3.06 4.23
N CYS A 44 0.81 -2.21 4.49
CA CYS A 44 1.37 -1.32 3.48
C CYS A 44 1.94 -2.10 2.29
N ARG A 45 2.69 -3.17 2.55
CA ARG A 45 3.22 -4.07 1.53
C ARG A 45 2.11 -4.71 0.71
N ASN A 46 1.08 -5.25 1.37
CA ASN A 46 -0.06 -5.86 0.68
C ASN A 46 -0.79 -4.84 -0.21
N TYR A 47 -1.01 -3.62 0.26
CA TYR A 47 -1.64 -2.59 -0.54
C TYR A 47 -0.84 -2.28 -1.81
N ILE A 48 0.48 -2.11 -1.68
CA ILE A 48 1.34 -1.86 -2.84
C ILE A 48 1.28 -3.04 -3.81
N LEU A 49 1.42 -4.27 -3.32
CA LEU A 49 1.37 -5.48 -4.15
C LEU A 49 0.04 -5.65 -4.89
N ASN A 50 -1.08 -5.39 -4.24
CA ASN A 50 -2.42 -5.46 -4.87
C ASN A 50 -2.60 -4.46 -6.02
N CYS A 51 -1.76 -3.44 -6.09
CA CYS A 51 -1.81 -2.44 -7.17
C CYS A 51 -0.94 -2.82 -8.37
N LEU A 52 -0.14 -3.89 -8.26
CA LEU A 52 0.76 -4.35 -9.31
C LEU A 52 0.03 -5.26 -10.29
N SER A 53 0.53 -5.36 -11.53
CA SER A 53 0.14 -6.46 -12.42
C SER A 53 0.73 -7.78 -11.95
N ASP A 54 0.13 -8.91 -12.33
CA ASP A 54 0.61 -10.26 -11.95
C ASP A 54 2.10 -10.47 -12.23
N THR A 55 2.59 -9.97 -13.37
CA THR A 55 4.02 -10.03 -13.73
C THR A 55 4.89 -9.28 -12.72
N LEU A 56 4.48 -8.09 -12.29
CA LEU A 56 5.22 -7.29 -11.32
C LEU A 56 5.04 -7.87 -9.91
N TYR A 57 3.84 -8.32 -9.55
CA TYR A 57 3.57 -8.99 -8.29
C TYR A 57 4.54 -10.14 -8.05
N ASN A 58 4.70 -11.04 -9.03
CA ASN A 58 5.59 -12.20 -8.89
C ASN A 58 7.07 -11.82 -8.69
N VAL A 59 7.51 -10.71 -9.27
CA VAL A 59 8.88 -10.21 -9.10
C VAL A 59 9.08 -9.57 -7.73
N TYR A 60 8.06 -8.85 -7.24
CA TYR A 60 8.18 -7.97 -6.09
C TYR A 60 7.60 -8.56 -4.79
N SER A 61 6.88 -9.68 -4.84
CA SER A 61 6.26 -10.35 -3.68
C SER A 61 7.28 -10.82 -2.63
N LEU A 62 8.53 -11.04 -3.05
CA LEU A 62 9.64 -11.45 -2.18
C LEU A 62 10.21 -10.30 -1.32
N ALA A 63 9.76 -9.06 -1.53
CA ALA A 63 10.21 -7.92 -0.75
C ALA A 63 9.83 -8.10 0.74
N LYS A 64 10.84 -8.02 1.62
CA LYS A 64 10.65 -8.28 3.05
C LYS A 64 9.92 -7.16 3.78
N THR A 65 10.01 -5.92 3.30
CA THR A 65 9.35 -4.75 3.90
C THR A 65 8.65 -3.90 2.85
N ALA A 66 7.66 -3.13 3.26
CA ALA A 66 6.99 -2.15 2.40
C ALA A 66 7.98 -1.11 1.85
N ARG A 67 8.96 -0.69 2.66
CA ARG A 67 10.04 0.20 2.24
C ARG A 67 10.89 -0.39 1.13
N ALA A 68 11.42 -1.61 1.29
CA ALA A 68 12.27 -2.24 0.28
C ALA A 68 11.51 -2.47 -1.03
N LEU A 69 10.23 -2.83 -0.93
CA LEU A 69 9.32 -2.93 -2.08
C LEU A 69 9.21 -1.59 -2.81
N TRP A 70 8.89 -0.53 -2.06
CA TRP A 70 8.71 0.81 -2.61
C TRP A 70 9.99 1.36 -3.24
N GLU A 71 11.14 1.23 -2.58
CA GLU A 71 12.45 1.64 -3.12
C GLU A 71 12.81 0.90 -4.41
N SER A 72 12.49 -0.39 -4.49
CA SER A 72 12.77 -1.18 -5.70
C SER A 72 11.88 -0.79 -6.88
N LEU A 73 10.61 -0.47 -6.60
CA LEU A 73 9.70 0.11 -7.59
C LEU A 73 10.17 1.50 -7.99
N GLU A 74 10.51 2.35 -7.03
CA GLU A 74 10.99 3.70 -7.30
C GLU A 74 12.27 3.66 -8.13
N LYS A 75 13.26 2.84 -7.78
CA LYS A 75 14.49 2.70 -8.56
C LYS A 75 14.21 2.33 -10.01
N LYS A 76 13.39 1.31 -10.25
CA LYS A 76 13.05 0.85 -11.61
C LYS A 76 12.36 1.95 -12.42
N TYR A 77 11.33 2.58 -11.85
CA TYR A 77 10.48 3.53 -12.56
C TYR A 77 10.92 5.00 -12.43
N LYS A 78 11.99 5.29 -11.69
CA LYS A 78 12.65 6.62 -11.64
C LYS A 78 13.75 6.72 -12.69
N THR A 79 14.34 5.59 -13.11
CA THR A 79 15.27 5.53 -14.25
C THR A 79 14.57 5.24 -15.58
N GLU A 80 13.43 4.54 -15.57
CA GLU A 80 12.63 4.31 -16.78
C GLU A 80 11.54 5.38 -16.93
N ASP A 81 11.72 6.23 -17.95
CA ASP A 81 10.82 7.21 -18.60
C ASP A 81 9.43 7.52 -17.98
N ALA A 82 9.04 8.81 -18.00
CA ALA A 82 7.77 9.34 -17.50
C ALA A 82 6.52 8.57 -18.01
N GLY A 83 6.62 7.89 -19.15
CA GLY A 83 5.58 7.00 -19.69
C GLY A 83 5.19 5.84 -18.76
N MET A 84 6.11 5.25 -18.01
CA MET A 84 5.82 4.05 -17.21
C MET A 84 5.29 4.37 -15.81
N LYS A 85 5.72 5.49 -15.22
CA LYS A 85 5.02 6.10 -14.06
C LYS A 85 3.55 6.39 -14.37
N LYS A 86 3.24 6.84 -15.59
CA LYS A 86 1.87 7.07 -16.06
C LYS A 86 1.06 5.77 -16.15
N PHE A 87 1.70 4.64 -16.49
CA PHE A 87 1.05 3.32 -16.56
C PHE A 87 0.69 2.75 -15.18
N ILE A 88 1.59 2.84 -14.19
CA ILE A 88 1.31 2.35 -12.83
C ILE A 88 0.21 3.19 -12.16
N VAL A 89 0.26 4.52 -12.34
CA VAL A 89 -0.78 5.42 -11.84
C VAL A 89 -2.11 5.14 -12.54
N ARG A 90 -2.11 4.96 -13.88
CA ARG A 90 -3.32 4.63 -14.64
C ARG A 90 -3.94 3.31 -14.18
N LYS A 91 -3.17 2.23 -14.05
CA LYS A 91 -3.70 0.92 -13.63
C LYS A 91 -4.25 0.94 -12.20
N PHE A 92 -3.62 1.69 -11.30
CA PHE A 92 -4.14 1.93 -9.95
C PHE A 92 -5.48 2.67 -9.98
N PHE A 93 -5.60 3.73 -10.79
CA PHE A 93 -6.84 4.48 -10.95
C PHE A 93 -7.93 3.68 -11.66
N GLU A 94 -7.60 2.89 -12.68
CA GLU A 94 -8.54 2.02 -13.39
C GLU A 94 -9.07 0.91 -12.49
N SER A 95 -8.22 0.25 -11.71
CA SER A 95 -8.64 -0.74 -10.72
C SER A 95 -9.56 -0.13 -9.65
N LYS A 96 -9.24 1.07 -9.12
CA LYS A 96 -10.10 1.75 -8.15
C LYS A 96 -11.37 2.36 -8.74
N LEU A 97 -11.36 2.78 -10.01
CA LEU A 97 -12.57 3.20 -10.72
C LEU A 97 -13.51 2.02 -10.98
N VAL A 98 -12.97 0.85 -11.34
CA VAL A 98 -13.76 -0.38 -11.50
C VAL A 98 -14.35 -0.80 -10.16
N ASP A 99 -13.57 -0.85 -9.07
CA ASP A 99 -14.08 -1.15 -7.73
C ASP A 99 -15.14 -0.15 -7.27
N SER A 100 -14.89 1.16 -7.44
CA SER A 100 -15.83 2.21 -7.05
C SER A 100 -17.12 2.17 -7.87
N LYS A 101 -17.04 1.85 -9.17
CA LYS A 101 -18.21 1.72 -10.04
C LYS A 101 -19.02 0.45 -9.71
N ILE A 102 -18.36 -0.66 -9.35
CA ILE A 102 -19.03 -1.86 -8.85
C ILE A 102 -19.74 -1.56 -7.52
N VAL A 103 -19.07 -0.86 -6.61
CA VAL A 103 -19.66 -0.46 -5.31
C VAL A 103 -20.84 0.51 -5.51
N MET A 104 -20.74 1.50 -6.40
CA MET A 104 -21.86 2.40 -6.70
C MET A 104 -23.03 1.67 -7.36
N ASN A 105 -22.77 0.76 -8.32
CA ASN A 105 -23.83 -0.02 -8.95
C ASN A 105 -24.56 -0.93 -7.93
N GLN A 106 -23.82 -1.53 -6.98
CA GLN A 106 -24.43 -2.29 -5.88
C GLN A 106 -25.27 -1.39 -4.97
N VAL A 107 -24.79 -0.20 -4.62
CA VAL A 107 -25.54 0.75 -3.77
C VAL A 107 -26.81 1.27 -4.46
N GLU A 108 -26.75 1.54 -5.77
CA GLU A 108 -27.95 1.91 -6.55
C GLU A 108 -28.96 0.76 -6.60
N GLU A 109 -28.54 -0.51 -6.74
CA GLU A 109 -29.44 -1.67 -6.65
C GLU A 109 -30.09 -1.81 -5.25
N PHE A 110 -29.40 -1.45 -4.16
CA PHE A 110 -29.96 -1.47 -2.81
C PHE A 110 -30.89 -0.29 -2.48
N GLN A 111 -30.89 0.79 -3.29
CA GLN A 111 -31.81 1.92 -3.10
C GLN A 111 -33.15 1.75 -3.84
N ILE A 112 -33.32 0.68 -4.62
CA ILE A 112 -34.61 0.31 -5.23
C ILE A 112 -35.35 -0.66 -4.30
N ILE A 113 -35.78 -0.17 -3.13
CA ILE A 113 -36.87 -0.82 -2.38
C ILE A 113 -38.13 0.01 -2.70
N PRO A 114 -39.09 -0.51 -3.49
CA PRO A 114 -40.36 0.17 -3.65
C PRO A 114 -41.11 0.14 -2.30
N ALA A 115 -41.69 1.29 -1.96
CA ALA A 115 -42.55 1.50 -0.80
C ALA A 115 -43.80 0.62 -0.80
#